data_AF-A0AAJ0FAS4-F1
#
_entry.id   AF-A0AAJ0FAS4-F1
#
_cell.length_a   1.000
_cell.length_b   1.000
_cell.length_c   1.000
_cell.angle_alpha   90.00
_cell.angle_beta   90.00
_cell.angle_gamma   90.00
#
_symmetry.space_group_name_H-M   'P 1'
#
loop_
_entity.id
_entity.type
_entity.pdbx_description
1 polymer ?
#
loop_
_entity_poly.entity_id
_entity_poly.type
_entity_poly.pdbx_seq_one_letter_code
_entity_poly.pdbx_strand_id
1 'polypeptide(L)'
;MGNSLVLTFVTVLSFLLSRANAARACGNEPKPSTYQWRINAVRYDGADPSSGSGDATVAVSISPNSSTLFECVAEWPEEWAGWYEGGSNIIWSDCIWTGNGPRNDNTVSFATDWKNKTMYLTHSFDCSDREGTDALATGFTTLDMNCTEAVEGTSHCVSVSNDARLAIVTEQEPARLDVSSACADNSNRYQSWELEEWHRRYEMAPESTVPPPEEDTDLSFTLRNMANTDVFNCTISGKQLQNATLDGVCESTAGEANPTTAANFRFDPERDMLTITQQWNCSDLSSFETVGIGYVQATCDRKDNILTCTSDPIWIGTKTV
;
A
#
# COMPACT_ATOMS: atom_id res chain seq x y z
N MET A 1 12.61 71.33 -14.09
CA MET A 1 12.97 70.97 -12.70
C MET A 1 11.77 70.29 -12.08
N GLY A 2 11.84 68.96 -11.98
CA GLY A 2 10.78 68.12 -11.41
C GLY A 2 11.43 66.78 -11.07
N ASN A 3 11.75 66.60 -9.79
CA ASN A 3 12.33 65.38 -9.26
C ASN A 3 11.26 64.29 -9.22
N SER A 4 11.55 63.13 -9.83
CA SER A 4 10.82 61.90 -9.55
C SER A 4 11.82 60.85 -9.11
N LEU A 5 11.86 60.61 -7.79
CA LEU A 5 12.54 59.45 -7.20
C LEU A 5 11.83 58.19 -7.71
N VAL A 6 12.55 57.33 -8.42
CA VAL A 6 12.14 55.94 -8.62
C VAL A 6 12.88 55.11 -7.59
N LEU A 7 12.16 54.68 -6.56
CA LEU A 7 12.60 53.66 -5.61
C LEU A 7 12.54 52.31 -6.33
N THR A 8 13.70 51.73 -6.65
CA THR A 8 13.77 50.36 -7.16
C THR A 8 13.61 49.41 -5.96
N PHE A 9 12.41 48.84 -5.81
CA PHE A 9 12.18 47.71 -4.92
C PHE A 9 12.94 46.49 -5.47
N VAL A 10 13.98 46.07 -4.75
CA VAL A 10 14.58 44.75 -4.92
C VAL A 10 13.58 43.75 -4.33
N THR A 11 12.70 43.20 -5.16
CA THR A 11 11.97 41.98 -4.83
C THR A 11 12.99 40.85 -4.78
N VAL A 12 13.54 40.61 -3.59
CA VAL A 12 14.10 39.31 -3.23
C VAL A 12 12.91 38.36 -3.24
N LEU A 13 12.71 37.72 -4.39
CA LEU A 13 11.84 36.56 -4.52
C LEU A 13 12.46 35.51 -3.61
N SER A 14 11.95 35.45 -2.37
CA SER A 14 12.17 34.34 -1.47
C SER A 14 11.83 33.09 -2.26
N PHE A 15 12.87 32.35 -2.63
CA PHE A 15 12.74 30.92 -2.88
C PHE A 15 12.09 30.34 -1.63
N LEU A 16 10.77 30.24 -1.69
CA LEU A 16 10.00 29.27 -0.94
C LEU A 16 10.51 27.92 -1.42
N LEU A 17 11.68 27.53 -0.91
CA LEU A 17 11.99 26.14 -0.67
C LEU A 17 10.80 25.65 0.14
N SER A 18 9.94 24.88 -0.52
CA SER A 18 9.03 23.95 0.11
C SER A 18 9.86 23.11 1.06
N ARG A 19 10.05 23.60 2.29
CA ARG A 19 10.54 22.78 3.38
C ARG A 19 9.43 21.78 3.60
N ALA A 20 9.59 20.60 3.02
CA ALA A 20 8.83 19.42 3.40
C ALA A 20 8.80 19.42 4.94
N ASN A 21 7.61 19.49 5.51
CA ASN A 21 7.47 19.38 6.96
C ASN A 21 7.84 17.95 7.27
N ALA A 22 9.09 17.73 7.63
CA ALA A 22 9.57 16.43 7.99
C ALA A 22 8.70 15.80 9.07
N ALA A 23 8.26 14.57 8.82
CA ALA A 23 7.16 13.98 9.57
C ALA A 23 7.65 13.13 10.75
N ARG A 24 8.78 12.42 10.59
CA ARG A 24 9.38 11.60 11.66
C ARG A 24 10.91 11.68 11.66
N ALA A 25 11.51 11.45 12.83
CA ALA A 25 12.95 11.40 12.99
C ALA A 25 13.52 10.09 12.44
N CYS A 26 14.32 10.17 11.39
CA CYS A 26 14.96 8.99 10.82
C CYS A 26 16.10 8.48 11.69
N GLY A 27 16.16 7.16 11.82
CA GLY A 27 17.24 6.45 12.46
C GLY A 27 18.50 6.62 11.65
N ASN A 28 19.64 6.69 12.33
CA ASN A 28 20.94 6.60 11.68
C ASN A 28 21.48 5.21 11.96
N GLU A 29 21.96 4.51 10.94
CA GLU A 29 22.74 3.29 11.12
C GLU A 29 23.88 3.56 12.13
N PRO A 30 24.08 2.69 13.15
CA PRO A 30 23.55 1.34 13.31
C PRO A 30 22.30 1.22 14.22
N LYS A 31 21.61 2.33 14.50
CA LYS A 31 20.44 2.36 15.40
C LYS A 31 19.19 2.83 14.64
N PRO A 32 18.41 1.89 14.07
CA PRO A 32 17.16 2.25 13.40
C PRO A 32 16.19 2.88 14.40
N SER A 33 15.41 3.84 13.91
CA SER A 33 14.31 4.43 14.68
C SER A 33 13.21 3.39 14.86
N THR A 34 12.55 3.42 16.01
CA THR A 34 11.37 2.60 16.28
C THR A 34 10.16 3.48 16.51
N TYR A 35 9.00 2.99 16.08
CA TYR A 35 7.74 3.71 16.17
C TYR A 35 6.68 2.82 16.80
N GLN A 36 6.02 3.34 17.82
CA GLN A 36 4.99 2.59 18.54
C GLN A 36 3.62 2.93 17.95
N TRP A 37 2.87 1.88 17.63
CA TRP A 37 1.50 1.93 17.17
C TRP A 37 0.62 1.22 18.17
N ARG A 38 -0.50 1.83 18.52
CA ARG A 38 -1.53 1.21 19.34
C ARG A 38 -2.59 0.60 18.44
N ILE A 39 -2.97 -0.63 18.74
CA ILE A 39 -4.16 -1.26 18.18
C ILE A 39 -5.32 -0.96 19.13
N ASN A 40 -6.33 -0.26 18.63
CA ASN A 40 -7.50 0.17 19.40
C ASN A 40 -8.62 -0.86 19.36
N ALA A 41 -8.82 -1.51 18.21
CA ALA A 41 -9.78 -2.57 18.02
C ALA A 41 -9.32 -3.50 16.90
N VAL A 42 -9.66 -4.78 17.01
CA VAL A 42 -9.46 -5.80 15.97
C VAL A 42 -10.73 -6.61 15.91
N ARG A 43 -11.25 -6.81 14.70
CA ARG A 43 -12.37 -7.68 14.40
C ARG A 43 -12.03 -8.55 13.20
N TYR A 44 -12.48 -9.78 13.25
CA TYR A 44 -12.50 -10.68 12.10
C TYR A 44 -13.87 -11.32 12.02
N ASP A 45 -14.47 -11.30 10.84
CA ASP A 45 -15.70 -11.99 10.52
C ASP A 45 -15.41 -12.92 9.35
N GLY A 46 -15.62 -14.21 9.54
CA GLY A 46 -15.40 -15.22 8.51
C GLY A 46 -16.67 -16.02 8.24
N ALA A 47 -16.81 -16.49 7.01
CA ALA A 47 -17.72 -17.59 6.71
C ALA A 47 -17.33 -18.87 7.47
N ASP A 48 -18.19 -19.88 7.44
CA ASP A 48 -17.85 -21.20 8.00
C ASP A 48 -16.65 -21.77 7.24
N PRO A 49 -15.51 -22.07 7.91
CA PRO A 49 -14.36 -22.67 7.25
C PRO A 49 -14.68 -24.01 6.58
N SER A 50 -15.74 -24.71 7.03
CA SER A 50 -16.21 -25.97 6.46
C SER A 50 -17.11 -25.81 5.23
N SER A 51 -17.65 -24.60 4.99
CA SER A 51 -18.51 -24.32 3.84
C SER A 51 -17.73 -24.12 2.54
N GLY A 52 -16.45 -23.74 2.61
CA GLY A 52 -15.57 -23.54 1.45
C GLY A 52 -16.01 -22.44 0.47
N SER A 53 -17.11 -21.74 0.76
CA SER A 53 -17.69 -20.71 -0.10
C SER A 53 -18.14 -19.54 0.76
N GLY A 54 -17.25 -18.57 0.96
CA GLY A 54 -17.56 -17.32 1.63
C GLY A 54 -16.32 -16.50 1.89
N ASP A 55 -16.52 -15.20 2.07
CA ASP A 55 -15.46 -14.25 2.33
C ASP A 55 -15.24 -14.06 3.83
N ALA A 56 -14.08 -13.50 4.13
CA ALA A 56 -13.61 -13.12 5.43
C ALA A 56 -13.21 -11.67 5.40
N THR A 57 -13.67 -10.91 6.37
CA THR A 57 -13.31 -9.50 6.54
C THR A 57 -12.50 -9.36 7.82
N VAL A 58 -11.36 -8.68 7.73
CA VAL A 58 -10.63 -8.19 8.89
C VAL A 58 -10.78 -6.67 8.95
N ALA A 59 -11.00 -6.15 10.16
CA ALA A 59 -11.04 -4.72 10.42
C ALA A 59 -10.18 -4.41 11.65
N VAL A 60 -9.25 -3.47 11.50
CA VAL A 60 -8.33 -3.05 12.55
C VAL A 60 -8.32 -1.53 12.64
N SER A 61 -8.51 -1.03 13.86
CA SER A 61 -8.35 0.39 14.15
C SER A 61 -7.00 0.60 14.83
N ILE A 62 -6.12 1.40 14.23
CA ILE A 62 -4.77 1.65 14.73
C ILE A 62 -4.46 3.14 14.87
N SER A 63 -3.55 3.48 15.76
CA SER A 63 -3.16 4.87 16.02
C SER A 63 -1.69 4.99 16.40
N PRO A 64 -0.90 5.86 15.75
CA PRO A 64 0.48 6.14 16.14
C PRO A 64 0.58 7.09 17.35
N ASN A 65 -0.51 7.78 17.69
CA ASN A 65 -0.61 8.73 18.80
C ASN A 65 -2.09 8.90 19.21
N SER A 66 -2.37 9.78 20.17
CA SER A 66 -3.74 9.95 20.70
C SER A 66 -4.72 10.73 19.80
N SER A 67 -4.27 11.33 18.69
CA SER A 67 -5.12 12.19 17.83
C SER A 67 -5.28 11.65 16.40
N THR A 68 -4.44 10.72 15.98
CA THR A 68 -4.43 10.16 14.63
C THR A 68 -4.97 8.75 14.66
N LEU A 69 -5.95 8.47 13.81
CA LEU A 69 -6.63 7.17 13.71
C LEU A 69 -6.61 6.72 12.26
N PHE A 70 -6.32 5.43 12.07
CA PHE A 70 -6.42 4.75 10.80
C PHE A 70 -7.32 3.53 10.94
N GLU A 71 -8.19 3.33 9.96
CA GLU A 71 -9.03 2.15 9.83
C GLU A 71 -8.50 1.30 8.68
N CYS A 72 -8.06 0.10 9.03
CA CYS A 72 -7.46 -0.89 8.15
C CYS A 72 -8.50 -1.98 7.91
N VAL A 73 -8.99 -2.14 6.68
CA VAL A 73 -9.98 -3.18 6.35
C VAL A 73 -9.47 -3.99 5.17
N ALA A 74 -9.71 -5.29 5.17
CA ALA A 74 -9.42 -6.12 4.02
C ALA A 74 -10.40 -7.29 3.97
N GLU A 75 -10.70 -7.74 2.76
CA GLU A 75 -11.61 -8.85 2.51
C GLU A 75 -10.99 -9.85 1.54
N TRP A 76 -11.21 -11.14 1.79
CA TRP A 76 -10.72 -12.24 0.95
C TRP A 76 -11.54 -13.52 1.19
N PRO A 77 -11.51 -14.54 0.30
CA PRO A 77 -12.08 -15.86 0.57
C PRO A 77 -11.59 -16.48 1.87
N GLU A 78 -12.47 -16.94 2.76
CA GLU A 78 -12.13 -17.49 4.09
C GLU A 78 -10.97 -18.51 4.05
N GLU A 79 -10.94 -19.37 3.03
CA GLU A 79 -9.92 -20.40 2.84
C GLU A 79 -8.49 -19.86 2.63
N TRP A 80 -8.36 -18.60 2.19
CA TRP A 80 -7.08 -17.92 2.01
C TRP A 80 -6.45 -17.55 3.34
N ALA A 81 -7.26 -17.26 4.36
CA ALA A 81 -6.81 -16.88 5.69
C ALA A 81 -5.73 -15.76 5.67
N GLY A 82 -5.88 -14.79 4.75
CA GLY A 82 -4.95 -13.68 4.53
C GLY A 82 -3.79 -13.95 3.57
N TRP A 83 -3.73 -15.15 2.98
CA TRP A 83 -2.73 -15.56 1.99
C TRP A 83 -3.38 -15.79 0.63
N TYR A 84 -2.98 -15.04 -0.39
CA TYR A 84 -3.59 -15.07 -1.71
C TYR A 84 -3.62 -16.50 -2.28
N GLU A 85 -4.82 -16.99 -2.62
CA GLU A 85 -5.08 -18.37 -3.06
C GLU A 85 -4.57 -19.46 -2.10
N GLY A 86 -4.41 -19.14 -0.81
CA GLY A 86 -3.80 -20.01 0.20
C GLY A 86 -2.30 -20.25 -0.01
N GLY A 87 -1.66 -19.49 -0.90
CA GLY A 87 -0.27 -19.60 -1.30
C GLY A 87 0.72 -18.97 -0.31
N SER A 88 1.84 -18.46 -0.83
CA SER A 88 2.94 -17.91 -0.03
C SER A 88 2.95 -16.38 0.05
N ASN A 89 2.03 -15.71 -0.63
CA ASN A 89 1.99 -14.25 -0.68
C ASN A 89 0.88 -13.75 0.25
N ILE A 90 1.27 -13.00 1.27
CA ILE A 90 0.32 -12.37 2.18
C ILE A 90 -0.37 -11.20 1.46
N ILE A 91 -1.64 -10.98 1.77
CA ILE A 91 -2.43 -9.90 1.19
C ILE A 91 -2.22 -8.65 2.04
N TRP A 92 -1.63 -7.62 1.42
CA TRP A 92 -1.51 -6.29 2.00
C TRP A 92 -2.75 -5.46 1.71
N SER A 93 -3.06 -4.49 2.56
CA SER A 93 -4.13 -3.53 2.33
C SER A 93 -3.76 -2.20 2.96
N ASP A 94 -4.24 -1.10 2.39
CA ASP A 94 -4.11 0.22 2.97
C ASP A 94 -4.98 0.40 4.22
N CYS A 95 -4.59 1.38 5.02
CA CYS A 95 -5.35 1.86 6.15
C CYS A 95 -5.76 3.32 5.89
N ILE A 96 -7.07 3.57 5.89
CA ILE A 96 -7.63 4.88 5.61
C ILE A 96 -7.49 5.76 6.86
N TRP A 97 -6.99 6.98 6.67
CA TRP A 97 -6.95 7.99 7.73
C TRP A 97 -8.36 8.51 8.03
N THR A 98 -8.82 8.35 9.27
CA THR A 98 -10.19 8.72 9.71
C THR A 98 -10.19 9.73 10.88
N GLY A 99 -9.02 10.11 11.38
CA GLY A 99 -8.86 10.98 12.55
C GLY A 99 -8.90 12.48 12.24
N ASN A 100 -8.96 13.30 13.30
CA ASN A 100 -8.84 14.77 13.21
C ASN A 100 -7.38 15.27 13.43
N GLY A 101 -6.42 14.35 13.58
CA GLY A 101 -5.01 14.66 13.80
C GLY A 101 -4.19 14.78 12.50
N PRO A 102 -2.99 15.38 12.55
CA PRO A 102 -2.13 15.48 11.37
C PRO A 102 -1.71 14.11 10.86
N ARG A 103 -1.76 13.93 9.53
CA ARG A 103 -1.17 12.79 8.83
C ARG A 103 0.32 13.03 8.69
N ASN A 104 1.13 12.25 9.41
CA ASN A 104 2.60 12.29 9.37
C ASN A 104 3.19 11.12 8.54
N ASP A 105 2.33 10.27 7.99
CA ASP A 105 2.74 9.09 7.23
C ASP A 105 2.15 9.21 5.82
N ASN A 106 2.99 8.94 4.82
CA ASN A 106 2.62 8.96 3.41
C ASN A 106 1.71 7.77 3.13
N THR A 107 2.05 6.58 3.62
CA THR A 107 1.19 5.39 3.59
C THR A 107 1.17 4.68 4.93
N VAL A 108 0.07 3.98 5.21
CA VAL A 108 -0.04 3.01 6.29
C VAL A 108 -0.75 1.79 5.71
N SER A 109 -0.15 0.62 5.87
CA SER A 109 -0.70 -0.63 5.32
C SER A 109 -0.51 -1.78 6.29
N PHE A 110 -1.41 -2.76 6.20
CA PHE A 110 -1.41 -3.92 7.07
C PHE A 110 -1.60 -5.21 6.28
N ALA A 111 -1.21 -6.31 6.90
CA ALA A 111 -1.53 -7.65 6.43
C ALA A 111 -1.82 -8.53 7.65
N THR A 112 -2.63 -9.57 7.48
CA THR A 112 -2.97 -10.47 8.59
C THR A 112 -2.75 -11.92 8.18
N ASP A 113 -1.87 -12.62 8.87
CA ASP A 113 -1.81 -14.08 8.84
C ASP A 113 -2.83 -14.62 9.85
N TRP A 114 -4.01 -14.97 9.34
CA TRP A 114 -5.12 -15.36 10.20
C TRP A 114 -4.93 -16.73 10.84
N LYS A 115 -4.10 -17.61 10.25
CA LYS A 115 -3.78 -18.93 10.82
C LYS A 115 -2.95 -18.78 12.08
N ASN A 116 -1.95 -17.89 12.05
CA ASN A 116 -1.06 -17.63 13.19
C ASN A 116 -1.52 -16.45 14.05
N LYS A 117 -2.65 -15.82 13.71
CA LYS A 117 -3.16 -14.60 14.37
C LYS A 117 -2.08 -13.52 14.46
N THR A 118 -1.33 -13.32 13.38
CA THR A 118 -0.26 -12.31 13.33
C THR A 118 -0.69 -11.17 12.43
N MET A 119 -0.59 -9.95 12.93
CA MET A 119 -0.76 -8.74 12.14
C MET A 119 0.59 -8.14 11.84
N TYR A 120 0.77 -7.78 10.58
CA TYR A 120 1.90 -7.02 10.07
C TYR A 120 1.45 -5.58 9.82
N LEU A 121 2.33 -4.64 10.09
CA LEU A 121 2.09 -3.22 9.87
C LEU A 121 3.30 -2.62 9.18
N THR A 122 3.02 -1.75 8.22
CA THR A 122 4.02 -0.91 7.60
C THR A 122 3.51 0.53 7.49
N HIS A 123 4.44 1.47 7.45
CA HIS A 123 4.17 2.85 7.12
C HIS A 123 5.38 3.47 6.44
N SER A 124 5.10 4.38 5.50
CA SER A 124 6.11 5.22 4.87
C SER A 124 5.93 6.68 5.31
N PHE A 125 7.02 7.44 5.34
CA PHE A 125 6.99 8.82 5.84
C PHE A 125 8.21 9.62 5.39
N ASP A 126 8.06 10.94 5.35
CA ASP A 126 9.17 11.87 5.10
C ASP A 126 10.10 11.99 6.31
N CYS A 127 11.39 11.80 6.08
CA CYS A 127 12.46 11.93 7.06
C CYS A 127 12.72 13.37 7.50
N SER A 128 12.99 13.56 8.80
CA SER A 128 13.51 14.80 9.38
C SER A 128 15.01 14.97 9.28
N ASP A 129 15.58 14.64 8.12
CA ASP A 129 17.02 14.73 7.83
C ASP A 129 17.43 16.02 7.11
N ARG A 130 16.47 16.89 6.77
CA ARG A 130 16.63 18.11 5.93
C ARG A 130 16.88 17.84 4.45
N GLU A 131 17.04 16.58 4.06
CA GLU A 131 17.18 16.13 2.68
C GLU A 131 15.79 15.77 2.10
N GLY A 132 14.82 15.48 2.98
CA GLY A 132 13.45 15.14 2.57
C GLY A 132 13.40 13.74 1.98
N THR A 133 14.19 12.81 2.51
CA THR A 133 14.17 11.42 2.06
C THR A 133 12.91 10.72 2.56
N ASP A 134 12.43 9.72 1.81
CA ASP A 134 11.37 8.84 2.28
C ASP A 134 11.99 7.70 3.09
N ALA A 135 11.29 7.29 4.15
CA ALA A 135 11.61 6.08 4.91
C ALA A 135 10.43 5.12 4.91
N LEU A 136 10.77 3.85 5.14
CA LEU A 136 9.85 2.75 5.37
C LEU A 136 10.09 2.21 6.78
N ALA A 137 9.03 1.86 7.49
CA ALA A 137 9.14 1.10 8.72
C ALA A 137 8.15 -0.07 8.70
N THR A 138 8.55 -1.18 9.31
CA THR A 138 7.82 -2.44 9.30
C THR A 138 7.80 -3.06 10.69
N GLY A 139 6.79 -3.85 11.00
CA GLY A 139 6.72 -4.59 12.25
C GLY A 139 5.52 -5.50 12.32
N PHE A 140 5.45 -6.31 13.37
CA PHE A 140 4.36 -7.26 13.56
C PHE A 140 3.98 -7.41 15.04
N THR A 141 2.80 -7.97 15.29
CA THR A 141 2.39 -8.41 16.62
C THR A 141 1.42 -9.59 16.51
N THR A 142 1.32 -10.35 17.60
CA THR A 142 0.31 -11.40 17.72
C THR A 142 -0.99 -10.81 18.25
N LEU A 143 -2.09 -11.19 17.62
CA LEU A 143 -3.45 -10.80 17.96
C LEU A 143 -4.02 -11.80 18.97
N ASP A 144 -4.36 -11.30 20.15
CA ASP A 144 -5.09 -12.08 21.15
C ASP A 144 -6.60 -11.95 20.89
N MET A 145 -7.20 -12.98 20.31
CA MET A 145 -8.56 -12.96 19.77
C MET A 145 -9.49 -13.94 20.50
N ASN A 146 -10.68 -13.47 20.87
CA ASN A 146 -11.78 -14.30 21.35
C ASN A 146 -12.75 -14.56 20.19
N CYS A 147 -12.89 -15.83 19.80
CA CYS A 147 -13.74 -16.24 18.69
C CYS A 147 -15.00 -16.94 19.19
N THR A 148 -16.14 -16.53 18.66
CA THR A 148 -17.43 -17.22 18.82
C THR A 148 -17.88 -17.74 17.47
N GLU A 149 -18.23 -19.02 17.42
CA GLU A 149 -18.93 -19.60 16.28
C GLU A 149 -20.43 -19.29 16.40
N ALA A 150 -21.00 -18.71 15.35
CA ALA A 150 -22.43 -18.49 15.27
C ALA A 150 -23.17 -19.80 14.93
N VAL A 151 -24.46 -19.85 15.27
CA VAL A 151 -25.33 -21.03 15.03
C VAL A 151 -25.48 -21.36 13.53
N GLU A 152 -25.14 -20.43 12.64
CA GLU A 152 -25.19 -20.57 11.18
C GLU A 152 -23.82 -20.80 10.53
N GLY A 153 -22.80 -21.16 11.33
CA GLY A 153 -21.48 -21.53 10.83
C GLY A 153 -20.51 -20.36 10.65
N THR A 154 -20.94 -19.10 10.76
CA THR A 154 -20.01 -17.96 10.67
C THR A 154 -19.10 -17.86 11.90
N SER A 155 -17.85 -17.44 11.70
CA SER A 155 -16.90 -17.16 12.78
C SER A 155 -16.83 -15.65 13.03
N HIS A 156 -16.95 -15.25 14.30
CA HIS A 156 -16.81 -13.86 14.71
C HIS A 156 -15.75 -13.78 15.80
N CYS A 157 -14.69 -13.03 15.56
CA CYS A 157 -13.60 -12.86 16.50
C CYS A 157 -13.35 -11.39 16.80
N VAL A 158 -13.15 -11.08 18.08
CA VAL A 158 -12.79 -9.74 18.56
C VAL A 158 -11.61 -9.84 19.51
N SER A 159 -10.83 -8.77 19.66
CA SER A 159 -9.71 -8.75 20.60
C SER A 159 -10.17 -9.07 22.04
N VAL A 160 -9.43 -9.95 22.75
CA VAL A 160 -9.77 -10.42 24.12
C VAL A 160 -9.77 -9.30 25.15
N SER A 161 -8.99 -8.24 24.93
CA SER A 161 -8.86 -7.12 25.87
C SER A 161 -9.10 -5.77 25.19
N ASN A 162 -9.92 -4.93 25.80
CA ASN A 162 -9.99 -3.48 25.53
C ASN A 162 -8.76 -2.73 26.10
N ASP A 163 -7.77 -3.46 26.60
CA ASP A 163 -6.61 -2.91 27.29
C ASP A 163 -5.58 -2.38 26.30
N ALA A 164 -4.89 -1.31 26.69
CA ALA A 164 -3.87 -0.60 25.92
C ALA A 164 -2.58 -1.40 25.59
N ARG A 165 -2.65 -2.74 25.60
CA ARG A 165 -1.50 -3.65 25.46
C ARG A 165 -1.25 -4.15 24.05
N LEU A 166 -2.26 -4.17 23.17
CA LEU A 166 -2.03 -4.51 21.77
C LEU A 166 -1.32 -3.32 21.11
N ALA A 167 -0.02 -3.47 20.95
CA ALA A 167 0.83 -2.50 20.29
C ALA A 167 1.71 -3.22 19.27
N ILE A 168 2.02 -2.51 18.19
CA ILE A 168 3.03 -2.90 17.22
C ILE A 168 4.18 -1.91 17.39
N VAL A 169 5.40 -2.43 17.49
CA VAL A 169 6.60 -1.61 17.34
C VAL A 169 7.12 -1.88 15.95
N THR A 170 7.16 -0.84 15.13
CA THR A 170 7.78 -0.91 13.81
C THR A 170 9.20 -0.39 13.87
N GLU A 171 10.10 -1.03 13.16
CA GLU A 171 11.50 -0.64 13.00
C GLU A 171 11.71 -0.04 11.61
N GLN A 172 12.51 1.02 11.52
CA GLN A 172 12.85 1.62 10.24
C GLN A 172 13.72 0.67 9.40
N GLU A 173 13.31 0.47 8.15
CA GLU A 173 14.07 -0.27 7.15
C GLU A 173 15.30 0.52 6.70
N PRO A 174 16.38 -0.17 6.27
CA PRO A 174 17.54 0.49 5.70
C PRO A 174 17.17 1.39 4.52
N ALA A 175 17.87 2.52 4.39
CA ALA A 175 17.63 3.48 3.31
C ALA A 175 17.68 2.82 1.92
N ARG A 176 16.89 3.38 0.99
CA ARG A 176 16.83 2.98 -0.43
C ARG A 176 18.23 2.89 -1.02
N LEU A 177 18.46 1.86 -1.83
CA LEU A 177 19.64 1.75 -2.66
C LEU A 177 19.67 2.89 -3.68
N ASP A 178 20.86 3.48 -3.87
CA ASP A 178 21.05 4.49 -4.90
C ASP A 178 21.08 3.88 -6.31
N VAL A 179 21.00 4.74 -7.33
CA VAL A 179 21.01 4.34 -8.75
C VAL A 179 22.28 3.58 -9.15
N SER A 180 23.38 3.75 -8.41
CA SER A 180 24.68 3.13 -8.70
C SER A 180 24.88 1.76 -8.02
N SER A 181 23.94 1.34 -7.18
CA SER A 181 24.00 0.08 -6.44
C SER A 181 23.93 -1.11 -7.39
N ALA A 182 24.58 -2.22 -7.05
CA ALA A 182 24.58 -3.39 -7.92
C ALA A 182 23.20 -4.05 -7.94
N CYS A 183 22.81 -4.63 -9.07
CA CYS A 183 21.53 -5.35 -9.17
C CYS A 183 21.41 -6.48 -8.12
N ALA A 184 22.52 -7.16 -7.79
CA ALA A 184 22.56 -8.19 -6.75
C ALA A 184 22.36 -7.64 -5.32
N ASP A 185 22.53 -6.34 -5.09
CA ASP A 185 22.24 -5.75 -3.77
C ASP A 185 20.73 -5.69 -3.54
N ASN A 186 19.93 -5.54 -4.61
CA ASN A 186 18.46 -5.50 -4.53
C ASN A 186 17.86 -6.84 -4.07
N SER A 187 18.46 -7.98 -4.43
CA SER A 187 17.94 -9.30 -4.01
C SER A 187 18.04 -9.54 -2.51
N ASN A 188 18.91 -8.79 -1.81
CA ASN A 188 19.06 -8.84 -0.36
C ASN A 188 18.19 -7.82 0.39
N ARG A 189 17.47 -6.95 -0.33
CA ARG A 189 16.56 -5.96 0.26
C ARG A 189 15.14 -6.52 0.32
N TYR A 190 14.41 -6.09 1.35
CA TYR A 190 12.96 -6.28 1.38
C TYR A 190 12.33 -5.47 0.24
N GLN A 191 11.70 -6.16 -0.70
CA GLN A 191 11.07 -5.54 -1.86
C GLN A 191 9.62 -5.17 -1.52
N SER A 192 9.25 -3.95 -1.86
CA SER A 192 7.91 -3.41 -1.70
C SER A 192 7.72 -2.21 -2.61
N TRP A 193 6.47 -1.82 -2.79
CA TRP A 193 6.09 -0.72 -3.63
C TRP A 193 5.09 0.21 -2.98
N GLU A 194 5.22 1.48 -3.29
CA GLU A 194 4.17 2.47 -3.12
C GLU A 194 3.48 2.68 -4.47
N LEU A 195 2.15 2.59 -4.45
CA LEU A 195 1.27 2.80 -5.58
C LEU A 195 0.67 4.19 -5.43
N GLU A 196 1.06 5.08 -6.32
CA GLU A 196 0.61 6.46 -6.35
C GLU A 196 -0.38 6.64 -7.50
N GLU A 197 -1.29 7.62 -7.36
CA GLU A 197 -2.19 8.04 -8.45
C GLU A 197 -3.04 6.89 -9.02
N TRP A 198 -3.51 5.97 -8.17
CA TRP A 198 -4.46 4.94 -8.59
C TRP A 198 -5.68 5.59 -9.22
N HIS A 199 -5.94 5.23 -10.47
CA HIS A 199 -7.05 5.73 -11.26
C HIS A 199 -7.67 4.59 -12.05
N ARG A 200 -8.96 4.35 -11.84
CA ARG A 200 -9.75 3.39 -12.61
C ARG A 200 -11.05 4.04 -13.07
N ARG A 201 -11.36 3.96 -14.36
CA ARG A 201 -12.59 4.51 -14.92
C ARG A 201 -13.29 3.52 -15.84
N TYR A 202 -14.59 3.35 -15.63
CA TYR A 202 -15.40 2.42 -16.43
C TYR A 202 -16.87 2.86 -16.49
N GLU A 203 -17.60 2.34 -17.49
CA GLU A 203 -19.03 2.55 -17.60
C GLU A 203 -19.81 1.53 -16.77
N MET A 204 -20.69 2.03 -15.90
CA MET A 204 -21.64 1.24 -15.14
C MET A 204 -22.93 2.05 -14.95
N ALA A 205 -24.01 1.57 -15.59
CA ALA A 205 -25.33 2.17 -15.44
C ALA A 205 -25.79 2.16 -13.96
N PRO A 206 -26.56 3.17 -13.52
CA PRO A 206 -27.25 3.12 -12.24
C PRO A 206 -28.06 1.83 -12.13
N GLU A 207 -27.99 1.16 -10.97
CA GLU A 207 -28.68 -0.10 -10.67
C GLU A 207 -28.12 -1.37 -11.36
N SER A 208 -27.00 -1.28 -12.10
CA SER A 208 -26.32 -2.49 -12.61
C SER A 208 -25.85 -3.36 -11.43
N THR A 209 -26.25 -4.63 -11.44
CA THR A 209 -25.83 -5.65 -10.46
C THR A 209 -24.73 -6.56 -11.00
N VAL A 210 -24.17 -6.27 -12.17
CA VAL A 210 -23.18 -7.13 -12.84
C VAL A 210 -21.78 -6.54 -12.64
N PRO A 211 -20.96 -7.12 -11.76
CA PRO A 211 -19.51 -7.01 -11.83
C PRO A 211 -18.94 -8.11 -12.75
N PRO A 212 -17.86 -7.86 -13.52
CA PRO A 212 -17.24 -6.59 -13.88
C PRO A 212 -17.82 -5.95 -15.18
N PRO A 213 -17.55 -4.66 -15.47
CA PRO A 213 -18.01 -3.98 -16.69
C PRO A 213 -17.44 -4.59 -17.98
N GLU A 214 -18.18 -4.48 -19.10
CA GLU A 214 -17.72 -4.96 -20.42
C GLU A 214 -16.57 -4.13 -21.02
N GLU A 215 -16.34 -2.91 -20.52
CA GLU A 215 -15.28 -2.00 -20.96
C GLU A 215 -14.60 -1.35 -19.75
N ASP A 216 -13.66 -2.07 -19.14
CA ASP A 216 -12.79 -1.55 -18.08
C ASP A 216 -11.34 -1.46 -18.58
N THR A 217 -11.03 -0.34 -19.23
CA THR A 217 -9.74 -0.14 -19.94
C THR A 217 -8.93 1.04 -19.43
N ASP A 218 -9.46 1.81 -18.48
CA ASP A 218 -8.86 3.06 -18.01
C ASP A 218 -8.38 2.88 -16.57
N LEU A 219 -7.51 1.88 -16.37
CA LEU A 219 -6.79 1.65 -15.12
C LEU A 219 -5.32 2.07 -15.29
N SER A 220 -4.85 2.95 -14.41
CA SER A 220 -3.47 3.40 -14.35
C SER A 220 -3.02 3.73 -12.92
N PHE A 221 -1.72 3.62 -12.67
CA PHE A 221 -1.09 4.05 -11.42
C PHE A 221 0.42 4.21 -11.64
N THR A 222 1.07 4.92 -10.73
CA THR A 222 2.54 5.00 -10.64
C THR A 222 3.02 4.02 -9.58
N LEU A 223 4.01 3.20 -9.92
CA LEU A 223 4.61 2.20 -9.03
C LEU A 223 6.02 2.62 -8.66
N ARG A 224 6.25 2.95 -7.38
CA ARG A 224 7.56 3.32 -6.83
C ARG A 224 8.10 2.18 -6.00
N ASN A 225 9.28 1.65 -6.33
CA ASN A 225 9.94 0.65 -5.51
C ASN A 225 10.57 1.31 -4.26
N MET A 226 10.30 0.77 -3.09
CA MET A 226 10.76 1.34 -1.80
C MET A 226 12.15 0.85 -1.36
N ALA A 227 12.73 -0.12 -2.07
CA ALA A 227 14.09 -0.62 -1.82
C ALA A 227 15.16 0.11 -2.66
N ASN A 228 14.77 0.77 -3.74
CA ASN A 228 15.66 1.47 -4.67
C ASN A 228 14.97 2.72 -5.24
N THR A 229 15.36 3.15 -6.44
CA THR A 229 14.85 4.38 -7.07
C THR A 229 13.99 4.12 -8.29
N ASP A 230 13.64 2.85 -8.56
CA ASP A 230 12.80 2.48 -9.69
C ASP A 230 11.40 3.06 -9.54
N VAL A 231 10.93 3.69 -10.62
CA VAL A 231 9.58 4.23 -10.76
C VAL A 231 9.05 3.79 -12.11
N PHE A 232 7.81 3.30 -12.12
CA PHE A 232 7.14 2.83 -13.32
C PHE A 232 5.75 3.46 -13.46
N ASN A 233 5.34 3.75 -14.68
CA ASN A 233 3.97 4.11 -15.02
C ASN A 233 3.24 2.86 -15.53
N CYS A 234 2.21 2.43 -14.82
CA CYS A 234 1.48 1.21 -15.10
C CYS A 234 0.16 1.52 -15.82
N THR A 235 -0.10 0.82 -16.92
CA THR A 235 -1.36 0.90 -17.67
C THR A 235 -1.79 -0.47 -18.19
N ILE A 236 -3.08 -0.65 -18.50
CA ILE A 236 -3.61 -1.88 -19.10
C ILE A 236 -2.97 -2.13 -20.48
N SER A 237 -2.60 -3.39 -20.75
CA SER A 237 -1.81 -3.78 -21.93
C SER A 237 -2.62 -4.39 -23.10
N GLY A 238 -3.96 -4.34 -23.06
CA GLY A 238 -4.82 -4.88 -24.10
C GLY A 238 -6.31 -4.76 -23.82
N LYS A 239 -7.16 -5.31 -24.71
CA LYS A 239 -8.59 -5.44 -24.44
C LYS A 239 -8.84 -6.59 -23.46
N GLN A 240 -9.73 -6.37 -22.50
CA GLN A 240 -10.20 -7.29 -21.47
C GLN A 240 -10.21 -8.76 -21.97
N LEU A 241 -9.48 -9.64 -21.29
CA LEU A 241 -9.55 -11.08 -21.54
C LEU A 241 -10.90 -11.57 -21.01
N GLN A 242 -11.49 -12.56 -21.70
CA GLN A 242 -12.83 -13.11 -21.45
C GLN A 242 -13.07 -13.71 -20.03
N ASN A 243 -12.13 -13.55 -19.09
CA ASN A 243 -12.18 -14.08 -17.73
C ASN A 243 -11.75 -13.01 -16.71
N ALA A 244 -12.63 -12.04 -16.46
CA ALA A 244 -12.72 -11.17 -15.28
C ALA A 244 -11.52 -10.29 -14.85
N THR A 245 -10.26 -10.55 -15.22
CA THR A 245 -9.07 -9.81 -14.76
C THR A 245 -8.48 -8.86 -15.79
N LEU A 246 -7.77 -7.83 -15.32
CA LEU A 246 -7.10 -6.81 -16.12
C LEU A 246 -5.58 -6.98 -16.02
N ASP A 247 -4.93 -7.30 -17.13
CA ASP A 247 -3.47 -7.43 -17.22
C ASP A 247 -2.83 -6.15 -17.78
N GLY A 248 -1.77 -5.67 -17.14
CA GLY A 248 -1.08 -4.45 -17.54
C GLY A 248 0.42 -4.50 -17.40
N VAL A 249 1.06 -3.50 -17.99
CA VAL A 249 2.51 -3.35 -18.08
C VAL A 249 2.92 -2.03 -17.43
N CYS A 250 4.05 -2.05 -16.75
CA CYS A 250 4.63 -0.90 -16.07
C CYS A 250 5.90 -0.45 -16.80
N GLU A 251 5.86 0.71 -17.45
CA GLU A 251 6.97 1.29 -18.19
C GLU A 251 7.82 2.17 -17.26
N SER A 252 9.15 1.99 -17.27
CA SER A 252 10.04 2.80 -16.43
C SER A 252 10.01 4.28 -16.82
N THR A 253 9.94 5.17 -15.83
CA THR A 253 9.91 6.62 -16.05
C THR A 253 11.29 7.26 -16.16
N ALA A 254 12.36 6.52 -15.84
CA ALA A 254 13.71 7.00 -16.06
C ALA A 254 13.96 7.07 -17.57
N GLY A 255 14.34 8.25 -18.08
CA GLY A 255 14.61 8.49 -19.51
C GLY A 255 15.77 7.69 -20.12
N GLU A 256 16.31 6.73 -19.37
CA GLU A 256 17.20 5.68 -19.84
C GLU A 256 16.51 4.37 -19.52
N ALA A 257 16.16 3.60 -20.56
CA ALA A 257 15.67 2.24 -20.39
C ALA A 257 16.69 1.47 -19.55
N ASN A 258 16.44 1.30 -18.25
CA ASN A 258 17.27 0.46 -17.41
C ASN A 258 16.91 -0.97 -17.81
N PRO A 259 17.72 -1.67 -18.64
CA PRO A 259 17.32 -2.91 -19.29
C PRO A 259 17.24 -4.09 -18.31
N THR A 260 17.47 -3.81 -17.03
CA THR A 260 17.63 -4.74 -15.91
C THR A 260 16.32 -4.98 -15.17
N THR A 261 15.30 -4.11 -15.28
CA THR A 261 14.03 -4.29 -14.54
C THR A 261 12.81 -4.16 -15.43
N ALA A 262 11.84 -5.05 -15.18
CA ALA A 262 10.53 -5.03 -15.83
C ALA A 262 9.46 -5.27 -14.78
N ALA A 263 8.36 -4.52 -14.84
CA ALA A 263 7.23 -4.71 -13.95
C ALA A 263 5.94 -4.90 -14.76
N ASN A 264 5.07 -5.75 -14.25
CA ASN A 264 3.72 -5.98 -14.76
C ASN A 264 2.75 -6.10 -13.59
N PHE A 265 1.46 -5.99 -13.90
CA PHE A 265 0.42 -6.19 -12.91
C PHE A 265 -0.75 -6.97 -13.47
N ARG A 266 -1.50 -7.59 -12.55
CA ARG A 266 -2.81 -8.19 -12.78
C ARG A 266 -3.77 -7.67 -11.72
N PHE A 267 -4.90 -7.14 -12.13
CA PHE A 267 -5.96 -6.69 -11.23
C PHE A 267 -7.22 -7.54 -11.40
N ASP A 268 -7.73 -8.07 -10.29
CA ASP A 268 -9.02 -8.74 -10.20
C ASP A 268 -10.07 -7.74 -9.67
N PRO A 269 -10.90 -7.15 -10.55
CA PRO A 269 -11.93 -6.19 -10.19
C PRO A 269 -13.13 -6.79 -9.44
N GLU A 270 -13.28 -8.11 -9.37
CA GLU A 270 -14.33 -8.75 -8.57
C GLU A 270 -13.95 -8.79 -7.09
N ARG A 271 -12.65 -8.90 -6.81
CA ARG A 271 -12.09 -9.03 -5.46
C ARG A 271 -11.29 -7.82 -5.00
N ASP A 272 -11.16 -6.82 -5.88
CA ASP A 272 -10.25 -5.68 -5.74
C ASP A 272 -8.81 -6.09 -5.38
N MET A 273 -8.33 -7.19 -5.97
CA MET A 273 -6.99 -7.73 -5.71
C MET A 273 -6.02 -7.34 -6.82
N LEU A 274 -4.91 -6.72 -6.45
CA LEU A 274 -3.81 -6.36 -7.34
C LEU A 274 -2.60 -7.25 -7.07
N THR A 275 -2.12 -7.92 -8.11
CA THR A 275 -0.83 -8.61 -8.14
C THR A 275 0.17 -7.74 -8.89
N ILE A 276 1.29 -7.43 -8.25
CA ILE A 276 2.45 -6.79 -8.89
C ILE A 276 3.55 -7.83 -9.03
N THR A 277 4.15 -7.91 -10.20
CA THR A 277 5.36 -8.71 -10.43
C THR A 277 6.46 -7.81 -10.97
N GLN A 278 7.59 -7.75 -10.27
CA GLN A 278 8.81 -7.11 -10.76
C GLN A 278 9.88 -8.17 -11.00
N GLN A 279 10.45 -8.15 -12.20
CA GLN A 279 11.52 -9.02 -12.64
C GLN A 279 12.82 -8.23 -12.73
N TRP A 280 13.87 -8.86 -12.22
CA TRP A 280 15.22 -8.31 -12.19
C TRP A 280 16.14 -9.22 -12.99
N ASN A 281 16.76 -8.66 -14.03
CA ASN A 281 17.77 -9.29 -14.85
C ASN A 281 19.13 -8.68 -14.52
N CYS A 282 19.87 -9.31 -13.61
CA CYS A 282 21.17 -8.84 -13.14
C CYS A 282 22.34 -9.32 -14.01
N SER A 283 22.13 -9.43 -15.33
CA SER A 283 22.99 -10.10 -16.34
C SER A 283 22.92 -11.63 -16.32
N ASP A 284 23.63 -12.28 -17.26
CA ASP A 284 23.57 -13.73 -17.56
C ASP A 284 23.78 -14.69 -16.37
N LEU A 285 24.21 -14.18 -15.21
CA LEU A 285 24.56 -14.97 -14.04
C LEU A 285 23.56 -14.89 -12.88
N SER A 286 22.60 -13.96 -12.89
CA SER A 286 21.56 -13.90 -11.88
C SER A 286 20.31 -13.14 -12.33
N SER A 287 19.15 -13.68 -11.99
CA SER A 287 17.86 -13.02 -12.11
C SER A 287 17.02 -13.37 -10.89
N PHE A 288 16.12 -12.48 -10.49
CA PHE A 288 15.14 -12.79 -9.47
C PHE A 288 13.81 -12.12 -9.79
N GLU A 289 12.74 -12.68 -9.24
CA GLU A 289 11.39 -12.17 -9.37
C GLU A 289 10.84 -11.92 -7.98
N THR A 290 10.10 -10.84 -7.87
CA THR A 290 9.37 -10.49 -6.65
C THR A 290 7.92 -10.19 -6.96
N VAL A 291 7.04 -10.73 -6.13
CA VAL A 291 5.60 -10.64 -6.28
C VAL A 291 5.02 -10.02 -5.03
N GLY A 292 4.14 -9.03 -5.17
CA GLY A 292 3.35 -8.46 -4.08
C GLY A 292 1.86 -8.53 -4.40
N ILE A 293 1.05 -8.76 -3.37
CA ILE A 293 -0.41 -8.81 -3.48
C ILE A 293 -1.01 -7.75 -2.57
N GLY A 294 -1.89 -6.92 -3.12
CA GLY A 294 -2.63 -5.91 -2.37
C GLY A 294 -4.12 -5.97 -2.63
N TYR A 295 -4.92 -5.85 -1.58
CA TYR A 295 -6.32 -5.46 -1.65
C TYR A 295 -6.38 -3.94 -1.81
N VAL A 296 -7.06 -3.47 -2.86
CA VAL A 296 -7.08 -2.05 -3.26
C VAL A 296 -8.41 -1.43 -2.89
N GLN A 297 -8.41 -0.60 -1.83
CA GLN A 297 -9.58 0.21 -1.52
C GLN A 297 -9.54 1.51 -2.33
N ALA A 298 -10.53 1.70 -3.20
CA ALA A 298 -10.67 2.93 -3.97
C ALA A 298 -12.00 3.63 -3.66
N THR A 299 -11.97 4.95 -3.59
CA THR A 299 -13.19 5.77 -3.53
C THR A 299 -13.67 6.06 -4.94
N CYS A 300 -14.93 5.76 -5.23
CA CYS A 300 -15.52 5.96 -6.55
C CYS A 300 -16.54 7.09 -6.58
N ASP A 301 -16.36 8.01 -7.51
CA ASP A 301 -17.34 9.05 -7.85
C ASP A 301 -18.12 8.66 -9.10
N ARG A 302 -19.43 8.92 -9.11
CA ARG A 302 -20.30 8.69 -10.26
C ARG A 302 -20.66 9.98 -10.97
N LYS A 303 -20.50 9.99 -12.29
CA LYS A 303 -21.06 11.00 -13.19
C LYS A 303 -21.79 10.31 -14.34
N ASP A 304 -23.11 10.44 -14.37
CA ASP A 304 -23.99 9.71 -15.29
C ASP A 304 -23.75 8.18 -15.18
N ASN A 305 -23.38 7.51 -16.26
CA ASN A 305 -23.03 6.09 -16.28
C ASN A 305 -21.54 5.83 -16.01
N ILE A 306 -20.73 6.84 -15.70
CA ILE A 306 -19.29 6.68 -15.52
C ILE A 306 -18.97 6.62 -14.03
N LEU A 307 -18.26 5.58 -13.60
CA LEU A 307 -17.58 5.53 -12.32
C LEU A 307 -16.11 5.86 -12.51
N THR A 308 -15.58 6.71 -11.63
CA THR A 308 -14.16 7.05 -11.56
C THR A 308 -13.70 6.77 -10.14
N CYS A 309 -12.84 5.78 -9.98
CA CYS A 309 -12.31 5.31 -8.72
C CYS A 309 -10.86 5.76 -8.56
N THR A 310 -10.56 6.38 -7.42
CA THR A 310 -9.22 6.83 -7.07
C THR A 310 -8.88 6.40 -5.65
N SER A 311 -7.59 6.23 -5.36
CA SER A 311 -7.12 5.96 -4.00
C SER A 311 -5.98 6.90 -3.62
N ASP A 312 -5.82 7.09 -2.31
CA ASP A 312 -4.58 7.62 -1.75
C ASP A 312 -3.42 6.64 -2.02
N PRO A 313 -2.16 7.02 -1.76
CA PRO A 313 -1.06 6.09 -1.99
C PRO A 313 -1.21 4.80 -1.15
N ILE A 314 -1.01 3.65 -1.80
CA ILE A 314 -1.15 2.31 -1.21
C ILE A 314 0.23 1.67 -1.15
N TRP A 315 0.57 0.98 -0.06
CA TRP A 315 1.80 0.21 0.02
C TRP A 315 1.54 -1.29 -0.12
N ILE A 316 2.36 -1.98 -0.91
CA ILE A 316 2.30 -3.43 -1.12
C ILE A 316 3.68 -4.05 -0.92
N GLY A 317 3.76 -5.03 -0.01
CA GLY A 317 4.96 -5.79 0.29
C GLY A 317 5.03 -7.12 -0.45
N THR A 318 6.24 -7.65 -0.61
CA THR A 318 6.44 -8.93 -1.33
C THR A 318 6.30 -10.17 -0.44
N LYS A 319 6.41 -10.01 0.87
CA LYS A 319 6.33 -11.08 1.88
C LYS A 319 5.87 -10.48 3.22
N THR A 320 5.75 -11.33 4.24
CA THR A 320 5.66 -10.88 5.64
C THR A 320 6.89 -10.06 6.03
N VAL A 321 6.73 -9.17 6.99
CA VAL A 321 7.79 -8.34 7.59
C VAL A 321 8.18 -8.82 8.98
#